data_AF-A0AAW0FW67-F1
#
_entry.id   AF-A0AAW0FW67-F1
#
_cell.length_a   1.000
_cell.length_b   1.000
_cell.length_c   1.000
_cell.angle_alpha   90.00
_cell.angle_beta   90.00
_cell.angle_gamma   90.00
#
_symmetry.space_group_name_H-M   'P 1'
#
loop_
_entity.id
_entity.type
_entity.pdbx_description
1 polymer ?
#
loop_
_entity_poly.entity_id
_entity_poly.type
_entity_poly.pdbx_seq_one_letter_code
_entity_poly.pdbx_strand_id
1 'polypeptide(L)'
;MATFNPSKLARSDMWFDDGNIILVAEHVASKVHRGQLERHSDIFQDLFSVPQPDNQVLFDNCAWVQLHDSPSDLLYLLRALYDGLYFELPSSNDFPIISAVLRLSTKYMIDHLRRRCLLRLHSDWPVTLDGWDAREGLAIDDDGRYNPRDTYPHPLLVISLALELGIDNILPSAYYDLARYGPCRILSGAPFPPPLLFPPGESSEIKDTTVEPQLVKLDYDDLRVVFLGRESAQRHLAEFIERELVSRPISPGCANKHNDDGRVCLQSFYYIMLNLLRAIGGLTHGRDADPLYSISQIIDMVTRTDFYDGVTLCSLKICATCKGELTTSAENERIEIWERIPDWFGLEKRKFIETI
;
A
#
# COMPACT_ATOMS: atom_id res chain seq x y z
N MET A 1 10.14 10.01 40.96
CA MET A 1 8.75 9.81 40.49
C MET A 1 8.22 11.18 40.11
N ALA A 2 8.07 11.47 38.83
CA ALA A 2 7.43 12.71 38.39
C ALA A 2 5.97 12.67 38.88
N THR A 3 5.56 13.67 39.64
CA THR A 3 4.17 13.83 40.04
C THR A 3 3.35 14.16 38.80
N PHE A 4 2.40 13.29 38.47
CA PHE A 4 1.41 13.54 37.41
C PHE A 4 0.76 14.91 37.67
N ASN A 5 0.92 15.86 36.75
CA ASN A 5 0.35 17.19 36.87
C ASN A 5 -0.72 17.37 35.78
N PRO A 6 -2.01 17.22 36.13
CA PRO A 6 -3.10 17.30 35.15
C PRO A 6 -3.18 18.65 34.43
N SER A 7 -2.66 19.73 35.03
CA SER A 7 -2.67 21.07 34.42
C SER A 7 -1.76 21.22 33.19
N LYS A 8 -0.92 20.22 32.90
CA LYS A 8 -0.02 20.22 31.73
C LYS A 8 -0.52 19.37 30.56
N LEU A 9 -1.67 18.71 30.70
CA LEU A 9 -2.24 17.87 29.65
C LEU A 9 -3.07 18.71 28.68
N ALA A 10 -2.86 18.50 27.39
CA ALA A 10 -3.72 19.05 26.36
C ALA A 10 -5.03 18.25 26.30
N ARG A 11 -6.17 18.94 26.30
CA ARG A 11 -7.47 18.29 26.09
C ARG A 11 -7.66 18.02 24.61
N SER A 12 -8.11 16.82 24.27
CA SER A 12 -8.51 16.50 22.91
C SER A 12 -9.92 17.00 22.57
N ASP A 13 -10.31 16.85 21.31
CA ASP A 13 -11.68 17.04 20.83
C ASP A 13 -12.66 15.97 21.34
N MET A 14 -12.15 14.81 21.76
CA MET A 14 -12.93 13.75 22.42
C MET A 14 -13.13 14.08 23.91
N TRP A 15 -13.91 15.12 24.18
CA TRP A 15 -14.20 15.61 25.53
C TRP A 15 -15.71 15.75 25.77
N PHE A 16 -16.30 14.74 26.41
CA PHE A 16 -17.74 14.72 26.72
C PHE A 16 -18.02 15.28 28.11
N ASP A 17 -18.99 16.18 28.22
CA ASP A 17 -19.39 16.80 29.49
C ASP A 17 -19.87 15.75 30.51
N ASP A 18 -20.61 14.75 30.04
CA ASP A 18 -21.11 13.60 30.80
C ASP A 18 -20.14 12.40 30.83
N GLY A 19 -18.95 12.55 30.25
CA GLY A 19 -17.90 11.54 30.31
C GLY A 19 -17.51 11.21 31.75
N ASN A 20 -17.32 9.92 32.04
CA ASN A 20 -17.10 9.39 33.39
C ASN A 20 -15.71 8.77 33.59
N ILE A 21 -14.85 8.85 32.58
CA ILE A 21 -13.45 8.43 32.67
C ILE A 21 -12.58 9.28 31.74
N ILE A 22 -11.34 9.56 32.17
CA ILE A 22 -10.35 10.25 31.33
C ILE A 22 -9.23 9.29 30.95
N LEU A 23 -9.00 9.15 29.65
CA LEU A 23 -7.83 8.43 29.13
C LEU A 23 -6.71 9.42 28.86
N VAL A 24 -5.51 9.12 29.36
CA VAL A 24 -4.33 9.95 29.14
C VAL A 24 -3.34 9.16 28.31
N ALA A 25 -3.03 9.64 27.11
CA ALA A 25 -1.97 9.12 26.26
C ALA A 25 -0.88 10.19 26.15
N GLU A 26 0.30 9.89 26.69
CA GLU A 26 1.41 10.85 26.82
C GLU A 26 0.99 12.21 27.40
N HIS A 27 0.86 13.22 26.55
CA HIS A 27 0.57 14.62 26.87
C HIS A 27 -0.87 15.04 26.53
N VAL A 28 -1.70 14.12 26.02
CA VAL A 28 -3.09 14.36 25.60
C VAL A 28 -4.06 13.60 26.49
N ALA A 29 -5.15 14.25 26.87
CA ALA A 29 -6.23 13.67 27.66
C ALA A 29 -7.57 13.74 26.92
N SER A 30 -8.32 12.64 26.96
CA SER A 30 -9.65 12.52 26.36
C SER A 30 -10.66 12.09 27.42
N LYS A 31 -11.76 12.83 27.57
CA LYS A 31 -12.83 12.54 28.54
C LYS A 31 -13.97 11.82 27.84
N VAL A 32 -14.17 10.55 28.18
CA VAL A 32 -15.02 9.60 27.44
C VAL A 32 -15.91 8.78 28.38
N HIS A 33 -16.68 7.85 27.80
CA HIS A 33 -17.61 6.98 28.50
C HIS A 33 -17.00 5.60 28.69
N ARG A 34 -16.79 5.21 29.95
CA ARG A 34 -16.32 3.88 30.34
C ARG A 34 -17.12 2.77 29.66
N GLY A 35 -18.45 2.83 29.73
CA GLY A 35 -19.32 1.80 29.15
C GLY A 35 -19.22 1.68 27.63
N GLN A 36 -18.87 2.76 26.92
CA GLN A 36 -18.66 2.71 25.46
C GLN A 36 -17.41 1.87 25.13
N LEU A 37 -16.33 2.04 25.89
CA LEU A 37 -15.09 1.28 25.72
C LEU A 37 -15.27 -0.19 26.12
N GLU A 38 -15.87 -0.45 27.29
CA GLU A 38 -16.11 -1.80 27.80
C GLU A 38 -17.02 -2.62 26.87
N ARG A 39 -18.01 -1.96 26.24
CA ARG A 39 -18.91 -2.62 25.28
C ARG A 39 -18.17 -3.18 24.07
N HIS A 40 -17.07 -2.56 23.68
CA HIS A 40 -16.35 -2.89 22.45
C HIS A 40 -15.02 -3.62 22.69
N SER A 41 -14.58 -3.75 23.95
CA SER A 41 -13.28 -4.30 24.30
C SER A 41 -13.29 -4.92 25.69
N ASP A 42 -13.09 -6.24 25.73
CA ASP A 42 -12.90 -6.97 26.99
C ASP A 42 -11.62 -6.50 27.72
N ILE A 43 -10.60 -6.07 26.98
CA ILE A 43 -9.36 -5.52 27.57
C ILE A 43 -9.65 -4.23 28.33
N PHE A 44 -10.48 -3.33 27.80
CA PHE A 44 -10.89 -2.13 28.55
C PHE A 44 -11.77 -2.49 29.74
N GLN A 45 -12.66 -3.49 29.61
CA GLN A 45 -13.45 -4.00 30.74
C GLN A 45 -12.56 -4.50 31.89
N ASP A 46 -11.56 -5.32 31.58
CA ASP A 46 -10.61 -5.82 32.55
C ASP A 46 -9.78 -4.68 33.15
N LEU A 47 -9.28 -3.76 32.30
CA LEU A 47 -8.47 -2.61 32.73
C LEU A 47 -9.22 -1.75 33.76
N PHE A 48 -10.51 -1.48 33.54
CA PHE A 48 -11.30 -0.66 34.45
C PHE A 48 -11.87 -1.42 35.65
N SER A 49 -11.75 -2.75 35.67
CA SER A 49 -12.11 -3.59 36.84
C SER A 49 -11.04 -3.51 37.94
N VAL A 50 -9.80 -3.17 37.58
CA VAL A 50 -8.68 -3.04 38.52
C VAL A 50 -8.93 -1.84 39.46
N PRO A 51 -8.94 -2.04 40.78
CA PRO A 51 -9.11 -0.95 41.74
C PRO A 51 -8.02 0.10 41.58
N GLN A 52 -8.42 1.36 41.40
CA GLN A 52 -7.50 2.49 41.41
C GLN A 52 -7.10 2.86 42.84
N PRO A 53 -5.91 3.45 43.06
CA PRO A 53 -5.48 3.87 44.40
C PRO A 53 -6.46 4.89 45.01
N ASP A 54 -6.83 4.71 46.28
CA ASP A 54 -7.79 5.57 47.00
C ASP A 54 -7.40 7.06 47.04
N ASN A 55 -6.11 7.37 46.81
CA ASN A 55 -5.54 8.71 46.82
C ASN A 55 -5.24 9.27 45.42
N GLN A 56 -5.76 8.66 44.35
CA GLN A 56 -5.58 9.19 43.00
C GLN A 56 -6.24 10.57 42.88
N VAL A 57 -5.46 11.58 42.49
CA VAL A 57 -5.97 12.93 42.22
C VAL A 57 -6.90 12.85 41.01
N LEU A 58 -8.17 13.19 41.21
CA LEU A 58 -9.15 13.27 40.13
C LEU A 58 -8.76 14.38 39.16
N PHE A 59 -8.98 14.13 37.87
CA PHE A 59 -8.82 15.12 36.83
C PHE A 59 -10.21 15.49 36.31
N ASP A 60 -10.57 16.78 36.35
CA ASP A 60 -11.92 17.24 35.98
C ASP A 60 -13.05 16.48 36.72
N ASN A 61 -12.84 16.22 38.02
CA ASN A 61 -13.72 15.40 38.87
C ASN A 61 -13.96 13.96 38.38
N CYS A 62 -13.13 13.46 37.46
CA CYS A 62 -13.21 12.11 36.90
C CYS A 62 -11.98 11.29 37.25
N ALA A 63 -12.19 9.97 37.36
CA ALA A 63 -11.08 9.02 37.40
C ALA A 63 -10.35 9.04 36.06
N TRP A 64 -9.04 8.79 36.07
CA TRP A 64 -8.24 8.78 34.86
C TRP A 64 -7.32 7.56 34.80
N VAL A 65 -7.00 7.13 33.58
CA VAL A 65 -6.13 5.99 33.31
C VAL A 65 -5.05 6.42 32.32
N GLN A 66 -3.79 6.20 32.69
CA GLN A 66 -2.68 6.38 31.76
C GLN A 66 -2.60 5.20 30.81
N LEU A 67 -2.64 5.48 29.52
CA LEU A 67 -2.33 4.57 28.44
C LEU A 67 -0.92 4.87 27.91
N HIS A 68 -0.28 3.85 27.35
CA HIS A 68 1.07 3.93 26.77
C HIS A 68 1.03 3.98 25.23
N ASP A 69 -0.09 4.43 24.71
CA ASP A 69 -0.41 4.44 23.29
C ASP A 69 -0.08 5.80 22.69
N SER A 70 0.10 5.84 21.36
CA SER A 70 0.25 7.09 20.65
C SER A 70 -1.01 7.95 20.86
N PRO A 71 -0.87 9.25 21.18
CA PRO A 71 -2.01 10.16 21.29
C PRO A 71 -2.87 10.19 20.02
N SER A 72 -2.24 10.16 18.84
CA SER A 72 -2.95 10.14 17.56
C SER A 72 -3.77 8.88 17.38
N ASP A 73 -3.18 7.75 17.74
CA ASP A 73 -3.79 6.47 17.48
C ASP A 73 -5.01 6.28 18.38
N LEU A 74 -4.88 6.71 19.65
CA LEU A 74 -5.99 6.70 20.59
C LEU A 74 -7.14 7.57 20.11
N LEU A 75 -6.87 8.78 19.60
CA LEU A 75 -7.92 9.65 19.10
C LEU A 75 -8.64 9.08 17.88
N TYR A 76 -7.91 8.50 16.92
CA TYR A 76 -8.56 7.84 15.78
C TYR A 76 -9.40 6.63 16.21
N LEU A 77 -8.93 5.84 17.17
CA LEU A 77 -9.73 4.74 17.73
C LEU A 77 -11.00 5.27 18.41
N LEU A 78 -10.88 6.31 19.25
CA LEU A 78 -12.02 6.89 19.94
C LEU A 78 -13.05 7.43 18.94
N ARG A 79 -12.63 8.21 17.93
CA ARG A 79 -13.53 8.67 16.86
C ARG A 79 -14.21 7.49 16.15
N ALA A 80 -13.46 6.43 15.83
CA ALA A 80 -14.03 5.23 15.21
C ALA A 80 -15.09 4.53 16.09
N LEU A 81 -14.94 4.54 17.43
CA LEU A 81 -15.90 3.95 18.37
C LEU A 81 -17.14 4.80 18.60
N TYR A 82 -17.05 6.11 18.43
CA TYR A 82 -18.15 7.06 18.69
C TYR A 82 -18.89 7.44 17.42
N ASP A 83 -18.14 7.86 16.39
CA ASP A 83 -18.68 8.37 15.15
C ASP A 83 -18.82 7.28 14.10
N GLY A 84 -18.07 6.17 14.26
CA GLY A 84 -17.94 5.11 13.28
C GLY A 84 -16.73 5.29 12.36
N LEU A 85 -16.34 4.22 11.68
CA LEU A 85 -15.21 4.22 10.76
C LEU A 85 -15.72 4.15 9.33
N TYR A 86 -15.81 5.26 8.59
CA TYR A 86 -16.33 5.28 7.22
C TYR A 86 -15.26 5.70 6.22
N PHE A 87 -15.28 5.06 5.05
CA PHE A 87 -14.42 5.40 3.92
C PHE A 87 -15.32 5.53 2.68
N GLU A 88 -15.72 6.76 2.36
CA GLU A 88 -16.66 7.02 1.25
C GLU A 88 -16.00 6.79 -0.11
N LEU A 89 -14.82 7.40 -0.31
CA LEU A 89 -13.97 7.22 -1.47
C LEU A 89 -12.57 6.81 -1.00
N PRO A 90 -11.92 5.85 -1.67
CA PRO A 90 -10.57 5.48 -1.27
C PRO A 90 -9.59 6.65 -1.44
N SER A 91 -8.94 7.06 -0.34
CA SER A 91 -7.88 8.06 -0.35
C SER A 91 -6.64 7.57 0.38
N SER A 92 -5.47 7.97 -0.10
CA SER A 92 -4.22 7.71 0.61
C SER A 92 -4.14 8.40 1.98
N ASN A 93 -4.91 9.48 2.15
CA ASN A 93 -5.05 10.20 3.42
C ASN A 93 -5.84 9.43 4.48
N ASP A 94 -6.49 8.32 4.12
CA ASP A 94 -7.18 7.43 5.08
C ASP A 94 -6.17 6.61 5.90
N PHE A 95 -4.93 6.47 5.43
CA PHE A 95 -3.95 5.55 6.02
C PHE A 95 -3.58 5.83 7.48
N PRO A 96 -3.39 7.08 7.94
CA PRO A 96 -3.20 7.36 9.37
C PRO A 96 -4.34 6.81 10.22
N ILE A 97 -5.59 6.93 9.76
CA ILE A 97 -6.77 6.39 10.45
C ILE A 97 -6.72 4.86 10.44
N ILE A 98 -6.52 4.25 9.26
CA ILE A 98 -6.49 2.80 9.10
C ILE A 98 -5.39 2.18 9.98
N SER A 99 -4.17 2.71 9.93
CA SER A 99 -3.03 2.19 10.69
C SER A 99 -3.22 2.35 12.20
N ALA A 100 -3.65 3.52 12.67
CA ALA A 100 -3.96 3.77 14.07
C ALA A 100 -5.04 2.84 14.63
N VAL A 101 -6.19 2.80 13.95
CA VAL A 101 -7.33 1.99 14.37
C VAL A 101 -6.95 0.51 14.31
N LEU A 102 -6.21 0.07 13.30
CA LEU A 102 -5.78 -1.32 13.19
C LEU A 102 -4.83 -1.73 14.33
N ARG A 103 -3.85 -0.90 14.69
CA ARG A 103 -2.96 -1.14 15.84
C ARG A 103 -3.75 -1.29 17.14
N LEU A 104 -4.58 -0.30 17.46
CA LEU A 104 -5.26 -0.30 18.75
C LEU A 104 -6.43 -1.26 18.82
N SER A 105 -7.18 -1.46 17.72
CA SER A 105 -8.20 -2.52 17.67
C SER A 105 -7.59 -3.91 17.82
N THR A 106 -6.36 -4.12 17.34
CA THR A 106 -5.61 -5.36 17.61
C THR A 106 -5.20 -5.46 19.08
N LYS A 107 -4.61 -4.40 19.64
CA LYS A 107 -4.16 -4.38 21.04
C LYS A 107 -5.30 -4.57 22.04
N TYR A 108 -6.44 -3.95 21.78
CA TYR A 108 -7.61 -3.93 22.66
C TYR A 108 -8.70 -4.92 22.23
N MET A 109 -8.42 -5.83 21.29
CA MET A 109 -9.35 -6.89 20.87
C MET A 109 -10.72 -6.35 20.40
N ILE A 110 -10.70 -5.31 19.56
CA ILE A 110 -11.91 -4.68 19.00
C ILE A 110 -12.14 -5.22 17.58
N ASP A 111 -12.65 -6.45 17.49
CA ASP A 111 -12.65 -7.25 16.25
C ASP A 111 -13.35 -6.58 15.06
N HIS A 112 -14.48 -5.92 15.28
CA HIS A 112 -15.24 -5.30 14.20
C HIS A 112 -14.48 -4.15 13.50
N LEU A 113 -13.72 -3.35 14.27
CA LEU A 113 -12.87 -2.30 13.71
C LEU A 113 -11.63 -2.91 13.05
N ARG A 114 -10.99 -3.90 13.69
CA ARG A 114 -9.85 -4.62 13.13
C ARG A 114 -10.19 -5.20 11.77
N ARG A 115 -11.31 -5.93 11.66
CA ARG A 115 -11.79 -6.54 10.42
C ARG A 115 -12.05 -5.49 9.34
N ARG A 116 -12.65 -4.36 9.69
CA ARG A 116 -12.93 -3.28 8.74
C ARG A 116 -11.65 -2.66 8.16
N CYS A 117 -10.65 -2.42 9.01
CA CYS A 117 -9.33 -1.95 8.57
C CYS A 117 -8.63 -2.98 7.67
N LEU A 118 -8.66 -4.27 8.04
CA LEU A 118 -8.06 -5.34 7.23
C LEU A 118 -8.74 -5.47 5.86
N LEU A 119 -10.07 -5.40 5.79
CA LEU A 119 -10.80 -5.42 4.52
C LEU A 119 -10.38 -4.27 3.60
N ARG A 120 -10.23 -3.06 4.14
CA ARG A 120 -9.74 -1.92 3.36
C ARG A 120 -8.30 -2.14 2.91
N LEU A 121 -7.43 -2.59 3.80
CA LEU A 121 -6.03 -2.86 3.48
C LEU A 121 -5.88 -3.94 2.39
N HIS A 122 -6.71 -4.99 2.41
CA HIS A 122 -6.74 -6.02 1.37
C HIS A 122 -7.26 -5.54 0.02
N SER A 123 -8.17 -4.57 0.01
CA SER A 123 -8.62 -3.93 -1.22
C SER A 123 -7.50 -3.11 -1.85
N ASP A 124 -6.74 -2.40 -1.02
CA ASP A 124 -5.69 -1.51 -1.49
C ASP A 124 -4.35 -2.26 -1.77
N TRP A 125 -4.13 -3.41 -1.13
CA TRP A 125 -2.98 -4.34 -1.32
C TRP A 125 -3.47 -5.77 -1.62
N PRO A 126 -3.90 -6.03 -2.87
CA PRO A 126 -4.53 -7.28 -3.26
C PRO A 126 -3.54 -8.44 -3.31
N VAL A 127 -4.04 -9.64 -3.03
CA VAL A 127 -3.28 -10.90 -3.04
C VAL A 127 -3.44 -11.69 -4.34
N THR A 128 -4.20 -11.18 -5.29
CA THR A 128 -4.49 -11.79 -6.59
C THR A 128 -4.11 -10.84 -7.73
N LEU A 129 -3.73 -11.42 -8.88
CA LEU A 129 -3.40 -10.65 -10.08
C LEU A 129 -4.60 -9.81 -10.55
N ASP A 130 -5.80 -10.37 -10.57
CA ASP A 130 -7.01 -9.64 -10.96
C ASP A 130 -7.29 -8.45 -10.03
N GLY A 131 -7.08 -8.63 -8.72
CA GLY A 131 -7.20 -7.54 -7.75
C GLY A 131 -6.16 -6.45 -7.99
N TRP A 132 -4.92 -6.84 -8.31
CA TRP A 132 -3.85 -5.91 -8.66
C TRP A 132 -4.18 -5.11 -9.93
N ASP A 133 -4.72 -5.78 -10.96
CA ASP A 133 -5.10 -5.13 -12.20
C ASP A 133 -6.26 -4.15 -12.01
N ALA A 134 -7.27 -4.54 -11.23
CA ALA A 134 -8.37 -3.64 -10.85
C ALA A 134 -7.85 -2.42 -10.09
N ARG A 135 -6.95 -2.64 -9.13
CA ARG A 135 -6.29 -1.58 -8.35
C ARG A 135 -5.51 -0.61 -9.24
N GLU A 136 -4.72 -1.11 -10.18
CA GLU A 136 -3.94 -0.30 -11.12
C GLU A 136 -4.84 0.47 -12.09
N GLY A 137 -5.96 -0.11 -12.52
CA GLY A 137 -6.96 0.57 -13.33
C GLY A 137 -7.59 1.77 -12.60
N LEU A 138 -7.91 1.63 -11.32
CA LEU A 138 -8.44 2.71 -10.48
C LEU A 138 -7.42 3.81 -10.14
N ALA A 139 -6.13 3.57 -10.37
CA ALA A 139 -5.07 4.56 -10.19
C ALA A 139 -4.84 5.45 -11.42
N ILE A 140 -5.59 5.23 -12.50
CA ILE A 140 -5.51 6.00 -13.73
C ILE A 140 -6.66 7.00 -13.74
N ASP A 141 -6.36 8.29 -13.87
CA ASP A 141 -7.38 9.34 -13.96
C ASP A 141 -8.04 9.41 -15.36
N ASP A 142 -9.06 10.25 -15.51
CA ASP A 142 -9.78 10.44 -16.78
C ASP A 142 -8.88 10.94 -17.93
N ASP A 143 -7.74 11.57 -17.60
CA ASP A 143 -6.72 12.02 -18.54
C ASP A 143 -5.69 10.92 -18.90
N GLY A 144 -5.83 9.71 -18.33
CA GLY A 144 -4.93 8.58 -18.54
C GLY A 144 -3.62 8.65 -17.73
N ARG A 145 -3.52 9.54 -16.73
CA ARG A 145 -2.33 9.69 -15.89
C ARG A 145 -2.39 8.71 -14.73
N TYR A 146 -1.26 8.06 -14.49
CA TYR A 146 -1.12 7.09 -13.41
C TYR A 146 -0.69 7.80 -12.11
N ASN A 147 -1.60 7.90 -11.14
CA ASN A 147 -1.42 8.59 -9.85
C ASN A 147 -1.87 7.69 -8.67
N PRO A 148 -1.16 6.58 -8.38
CA PRO A 148 -1.57 5.64 -7.35
C PRO A 148 -1.59 6.24 -5.94
N ARG A 149 -0.91 7.37 -5.71
CA ARG A 149 -0.77 7.99 -4.40
C ARG A 149 -1.91 8.93 -4.01
N ASP A 150 -2.86 9.18 -4.91
CA ASP A 150 -4.11 9.86 -4.54
C ASP A 150 -5.05 8.90 -3.81
N THR A 151 -5.05 7.64 -4.24
CA THR A 151 -5.94 6.58 -3.76
C THR A 151 -5.28 5.69 -2.69
N TYR A 152 -4.01 5.31 -2.90
CA TYR A 152 -3.34 4.29 -2.09
C TYR A 152 -2.14 4.88 -1.32
N PRO A 153 -2.03 4.69 0.00
CA PRO A 153 -0.84 5.12 0.76
C PRO A 153 0.46 4.52 0.23
N HIS A 154 1.57 5.23 0.46
CA HIS A 154 2.88 4.81 -0.01
C HIS A 154 3.25 3.40 0.51
N PRO A 155 3.73 2.48 -0.35
CA PRO A 155 3.88 1.06 0.02
C PRO A 155 4.84 0.83 1.19
N LEU A 156 5.85 1.69 1.36
CA LEU A 156 6.74 1.66 2.53
C LEU A 156 5.98 1.75 3.86
N LEU A 157 4.97 2.62 3.95
CA LEU A 157 4.17 2.77 5.15
C LEU A 157 3.37 1.49 5.44
N VAL A 158 2.87 0.85 4.39
CA VAL A 158 2.11 -0.41 4.47
C VAL A 158 3.00 -1.57 4.86
N ILE A 159 4.20 -1.69 4.28
CA ILE A 159 5.19 -2.70 4.67
C ILE A 159 5.53 -2.54 6.15
N SER A 160 5.82 -1.31 6.61
CA SER A 160 6.13 -1.06 8.02
C SER A 160 4.99 -1.51 8.95
N LEU A 161 3.73 -1.18 8.60
CA LEU A 161 2.56 -1.60 9.38
C LEU A 161 2.34 -3.12 9.35
N ALA A 162 2.51 -3.74 8.18
CA ALA A 162 2.33 -5.17 7.98
C ALA A 162 3.36 -5.98 8.77
N LEU A 163 4.63 -5.53 8.79
CA LEU A 163 5.68 -6.13 9.59
C LEU A 163 5.42 -5.95 11.10
N GLU A 164 4.97 -4.76 11.51
CA GLU A 164 4.63 -4.45 12.90
C GLU A 164 3.50 -5.36 13.44
N LEU A 165 2.47 -5.60 12.62
CA LEU A 165 1.27 -6.34 13.02
C LEU A 165 1.24 -7.80 12.57
N GLY A 166 2.28 -8.28 11.87
CA GLY A 166 2.36 -9.65 11.35
C GLY A 166 1.35 -9.96 10.24
N ILE A 167 1.04 -9.00 9.37
CA ILE A 167 0.08 -9.14 8.26
C ILE A 167 0.84 -9.56 7.00
N ASP A 168 1.29 -10.81 6.95
CA ASP A 168 2.24 -11.27 5.94
C ASP A 168 1.64 -11.39 4.52
N ASN A 169 0.33 -11.62 4.40
CA ASN A 169 -0.33 -11.90 3.12
C ASN A 169 -0.34 -10.71 2.15
N ILE A 170 -0.28 -9.47 2.63
CA ILE A 170 -0.22 -8.28 1.76
C ILE A 170 1.21 -7.90 1.36
N LEU A 171 2.23 -8.42 2.07
CA LEU A 171 3.64 -8.08 1.84
C LEU A 171 4.07 -8.29 0.39
N PRO A 172 3.73 -9.39 -0.32
CA PRO A 172 4.15 -9.60 -1.70
C PRO A 172 3.76 -8.42 -2.61
N SER A 173 2.49 -8.01 -2.55
CA SER A 173 1.99 -6.86 -3.34
C SER A 173 2.61 -5.53 -2.92
N ALA A 174 2.86 -5.33 -1.61
CA ALA A 174 3.43 -4.10 -1.09
C ALA A 174 4.92 -3.93 -1.46
N TYR A 175 5.71 -5.01 -1.31
CA TYR A 175 7.11 -5.04 -1.75
C TYR A 175 7.22 -4.89 -3.25
N TYR A 176 6.35 -5.55 -4.02
CA TYR A 176 6.28 -5.37 -5.47
C TYR A 176 6.00 -3.91 -5.83
N ASP A 177 4.99 -3.27 -5.22
CA ASP A 177 4.68 -1.85 -5.44
C ASP A 177 5.87 -0.93 -5.12
N LEU A 178 6.59 -1.21 -4.02
CA LEU A 178 7.78 -0.44 -3.64
C LEU A 178 8.96 -0.66 -4.60
N ALA A 179 9.15 -1.87 -5.11
CA ALA A 179 10.22 -2.19 -6.06
C ALA A 179 10.09 -1.43 -7.39
N ARG A 180 8.90 -0.89 -7.67
CA ARG A 180 8.63 -0.04 -8.84
C ARG A 180 9.15 1.39 -8.72
N TYR A 181 9.69 1.75 -7.56
CA TYR A 181 10.37 3.02 -7.33
C TYR A 181 11.85 2.91 -7.69
N GLY A 182 12.43 4.02 -8.15
CA GLY A 182 13.88 4.10 -8.34
C GLY A 182 14.63 3.93 -7.00
N PRO A 183 15.83 3.31 -6.98
CA PRO A 183 16.54 2.99 -5.74
C PRO A 183 16.75 4.17 -4.79
N CYS A 184 17.03 5.35 -5.33
CA CYS A 184 17.19 6.56 -4.52
C CYS A 184 15.90 6.92 -3.76
N ARG A 185 14.72 6.79 -4.40
CA ARG A 185 13.44 7.08 -3.75
C ARG A 185 13.11 6.06 -2.66
N ILE A 186 13.44 4.79 -2.88
CA ILE A 186 13.30 3.73 -1.87
C ILE A 186 14.16 4.07 -0.64
N LEU A 187 15.41 4.48 -0.85
CA LEU A 187 16.34 4.86 0.23
C LEU A 187 15.95 6.15 0.96
N SER A 188 15.37 7.12 0.26
CA SER A 188 14.94 8.40 0.86
C SER A 188 13.85 8.21 1.91
N GLY A 189 13.06 7.14 1.81
CA GLY A 189 11.91 6.91 2.68
C GLY A 189 10.66 7.66 2.22
N ALA A 190 9.59 7.53 2.99
CA ALA A 190 8.31 8.15 2.71
C ALA A 190 7.85 9.01 3.91
N PRO A 191 7.29 10.20 3.67
CA PRO A 191 6.70 10.98 4.75
C PRO A 191 5.48 10.25 5.30
N PHE A 192 5.37 10.18 6.64
CA PHE A 192 4.11 9.82 7.27
C PHE A 192 3.17 11.03 7.26
N PRO A 193 1.92 10.92 6.81
CA PRO A 193 0.98 12.04 6.87
C PRO A 193 0.77 12.47 8.33
N PRO A 194 0.82 13.77 8.66
CA PRO A 194 0.68 14.22 10.02
C PRO A 194 -0.67 13.79 10.61
N PRO A 195 -0.72 13.30 11.86
CA PRO A 195 -1.97 12.93 12.49
C PRO A 195 -2.85 14.16 12.73
N LEU A 196 -4.14 14.04 12.42
CA LEU A 196 -5.14 15.07 12.70
C LEU A 196 -5.56 15.00 14.17
N LEU A 197 -4.68 15.47 15.06
CA LEU A 197 -4.91 15.51 16.51
C LEU A 197 -6.00 16.52 16.92
N PHE A 198 -6.23 17.54 16.10
CA PHE A 198 -7.16 18.64 16.39
C PHE A 198 -8.06 18.95 15.18
N PRO A 199 -9.27 19.52 15.40
CA PRO A 199 -10.12 20.00 14.33
C PRO A 199 -9.38 21.08 13.50
N PRO A 200 -9.59 21.14 12.17
CA PRO A 200 -9.05 22.22 11.35
C PRO A 200 -9.64 23.57 11.80
N GLY A 201 -8.84 24.37 12.51
CA GLY A 201 -9.20 25.71 12.99
C GLY A 201 -8.86 26.00 14.46
N GLU A 202 -8.62 24.98 15.29
CA GLU A 202 -8.17 25.16 16.67
C GLU A 202 -6.68 24.84 16.79
N SER A 203 -5.85 25.76 16.32
CA SER A 203 -4.43 25.75 16.66
C SER A 203 -4.31 25.98 18.17
N SER A 204 -4.05 24.92 18.94
CA SER A 204 -3.45 25.07 20.26
C SER A 204 -2.22 25.96 20.12
N GLU A 205 -1.96 26.83 21.10
CA GLU A 205 -0.81 27.76 21.19
C GLU A 205 0.57 27.06 21.26
N ILE A 206 0.68 25.83 20.77
CA ILE A 206 1.94 25.16 20.47
C ILE A 206 2.36 25.69 19.11
N LYS A 207 3.20 26.74 19.13
CA LYS A 207 3.84 27.30 17.93
C LYS A 207 4.29 26.16 17.01
N ASP A 208 3.87 26.23 15.74
CA ASP A 208 4.46 25.54 14.60
C ASP A 208 5.99 25.77 14.59
N THR A 209 6.70 25.02 15.42
CA THR A 209 8.07 24.64 15.08
C THR A 209 7.94 23.82 13.82
N THR A 210 8.65 24.22 12.77
CA THR A 210 8.88 23.46 11.55
C THR A 210 9.36 22.04 11.92
N VAL A 211 8.42 21.13 12.17
CA VAL A 211 8.71 19.72 12.41
C VAL A 211 8.99 19.15 11.03
N GLU A 212 10.25 18.80 10.75
CA GLU A 212 10.57 18.05 9.53
C GLU A 212 9.66 16.83 9.47
N PRO A 213 9.02 16.55 8.31
CA PRO A 213 8.10 15.44 8.20
C PRO A 213 8.82 14.14 8.59
N GLN A 214 8.25 13.42 9.56
CA GLN A 214 8.82 12.16 10.01
C GLN A 214 8.85 11.18 8.83
N LEU A 215 10.06 10.88 8.38
CA LEU A 215 10.28 9.94 7.28
C LEU A 215 10.32 8.52 7.82
N VAL A 216 9.43 7.68 7.31
CA VAL A 216 9.51 6.24 7.52
C VAL A 216 10.52 5.67 6.53
N LYS A 217 11.47 4.89 7.06
CA LYS A 217 12.51 4.21 6.29
C LYS A 217 12.51 2.74 6.66
N LEU A 218 12.80 1.90 5.67
CA LEU A 218 13.06 0.49 5.91
C LEU A 218 14.42 0.32 6.58
N ASP A 219 14.55 -0.74 7.37
CA ASP A 219 15.85 -1.15 7.88
C ASP A 219 16.73 -1.74 6.75
N TYR A 220 17.97 -2.07 7.09
CA TYR A 220 18.92 -2.57 6.09
C TYR A 220 18.51 -3.92 5.50
N ASP A 221 17.92 -4.81 6.30
CA ASP A 221 17.54 -6.14 5.86
C ASP A 221 16.33 -6.08 4.91
N ASP A 222 15.34 -5.25 5.24
CA ASP A 222 14.17 -4.98 4.40
C ASP A 222 14.56 -4.27 3.09
N LEU A 223 15.49 -3.29 3.14
CA LEU A 223 16.02 -2.66 1.93
C LEU A 223 16.69 -3.67 1.01
N ARG A 224 17.48 -4.59 1.58
CA ARG A 224 18.11 -5.67 0.81
C ARG A 224 17.08 -6.58 0.16
N VAL A 225 16.00 -6.93 0.87
CA VAL A 225 14.87 -7.69 0.31
C VAL A 225 14.27 -6.97 -0.89
N VAL A 226 13.96 -5.67 -0.76
CA VAL A 226 13.39 -4.87 -1.86
C VAL A 226 14.31 -4.86 -3.07
N PHE A 227 15.61 -4.64 -2.89
CA PHE A 227 16.55 -4.55 -4.02
C PHE A 227 16.80 -5.88 -4.71
N LEU A 228 16.88 -6.98 -3.96
CA LEU A 228 17.00 -8.32 -4.55
C LEU A 228 15.73 -8.70 -5.33
N GLY A 229 14.56 -8.35 -4.80
CA GLY A 229 13.31 -8.59 -5.51
C GLY A 229 13.18 -7.73 -6.76
N ARG A 230 13.59 -6.46 -6.71
CA ARG A 230 13.68 -5.57 -7.88
C ARG A 230 14.61 -6.13 -8.95
N GLU A 231 15.78 -6.62 -8.57
CA GLU A 231 16.73 -7.25 -9.50
C GLU A 231 16.14 -8.53 -10.12
N SER A 232 15.46 -9.35 -9.31
CA SER A 232 14.80 -10.58 -9.77
C SER A 232 13.67 -10.28 -10.76
N ALA A 233 12.84 -9.27 -10.49
CA ALA A 233 11.80 -8.79 -11.39
C ALA A 233 12.38 -8.33 -12.75
N GLN A 234 13.47 -7.53 -12.72
CA GLN A 234 14.12 -7.06 -13.95
C GLN A 234 14.76 -8.20 -14.75
N ARG A 235 15.42 -9.15 -14.06
CA ARG A 235 16.00 -10.33 -14.69
C ARG A 235 14.92 -11.17 -15.38
N HIS A 236 13.81 -11.42 -14.70
CA HIS A 236 12.71 -12.21 -15.25
C HIS A 236 12.12 -11.55 -16.50
N LEU A 237 11.89 -10.24 -16.49
CA LEU A 237 11.45 -9.50 -17.67
C LEU A 237 12.47 -9.59 -18.83
N ALA A 238 13.77 -9.50 -18.54
CA ALA A 238 14.81 -9.63 -19.56
C ALA A 238 14.84 -11.03 -20.19
N GLU A 239 14.68 -12.08 -19.37
CA GLU A 239 14.57 -13.47 -19.83
C GLU A 239 13.34 -13.69 -20.72
N PHE A 240 12.19 -13.11 -20.36
CA PHE A 240 11.00 -13.13 -21.21
C PHE A 240 11.25 -12.45 -22.56
N ILE A 241 11.85 -11.25 -22.55
CA ILE A 241 12.14 -10.50 -23.78
C ILE A 241 13.05 -11.32 -24.70
N GLU A 242 14.11 -11.91 -24.15
CA GLU A 242 15.02 -12.76 -24.91
C GLU A 242 14.30 -13.97 -25.51
N ARG A 243 13.49 -14.66 -24.71
CA ARG A 243 12.77 -15.87 -25.13
C ARG A 243 11.68 -15.59 -26.17
N GLU A 244 10.82 -14.60 -25.91
CA GLU A 244 9.57 -14.40 -26.64
C GLU A 244 9.64 -13.33 -27.74
N LEU A 245 10.63 -12.44 -27.72
CA LEU A 245 10.75 -11.35 -28.70
C LEU A 245 12.05 -11.40 -29.52
N VAL A 246 13.14 -11.91 -28.96
CA VAL A 246 14.44 -12.02 -29.67
C VAL A 246 14.60 -13.40 -30.32
N SER A 247 14.53 -14.46 -29.51
CA SER A 247 14.84 -15.82 -29.92
C SER A 247 13.60 -16.63 -30.36
N ARG A 248 12.42 -16.00 -30.44
CA ARG A 248 11.16 -16.66 -30.82
C ARG A 248 11.22 -17.17 -32.26
N PRO A 249 11.03 -18.48 -32.51
CA PRO A 249 10.91 -18.99 -33.87
C PRO A 249 9.61 -18.50 -34.52
N ILE A 250 9.59 -18.40 -35.84
CA ILE A 250 8.36 -18.07 -36.55
C ILE A 250 7.30 -19.15 -36.33
N SER A 251 6.06 -18.74 -36.05
CA SER A 251 4.95 -19.67 -35.88
C SER A 251 4.82 -20.60 -37.09
N PRO A 252 4.61 -21.93 -36.90
CA PRO A 252 4.34 -22.85 -37.98
C PRO A 252 3.16 -22.42 -38.86
N GLY A 253 2.16 -21.74 -38.26
CA GLY A 253 0.96 -21.21 -38.91
C GLY A 253 1.06 -19.73 -39.28
N CYS A 254 2.26 -19.15 -39.34
CA CYS A 254 2.46 -17.77 -39.75
C CYS A 254 2.02 -17.55 -41.21
N ALA A 255 1.13 -16.59 -41.45
CA ALA A 255 0.67 -16.24 -42.80
C ALA A 255 1.82 -15.73 -43.71
N ASN A 256 2.87 -15.17 -43.11
CA ASN A 256 4.04 -14.66 -43.83
C ASN A 256 5.19 -15.68 -43.89
N LYS A 257 5.01 -16.93 -43.44
CA LYS A 257 6.10 -17.93 -43.37
C LYS A 257 6.82 -18.14 -44.71
N HIS A 258 6.07 -18.16 -45.80
CA HIS A 258 6.61 -18.34 -47.15
C HIS A 258 7.05 -17.02 -47.82
N ASN A 259 6.82 -15.89 -47.17
CA ASN A 259 7.19 -14.57 -47.63
C ASN A 259 8.40 -14.07 -46.82
N ASP A 260 9.60 -14.23 -47.39
CA ASP A 260 10.86 -13.76 -46.79
C ASP A 260 11.04 -14.32 -45.36
N ASP A 261 10.78 -15.63 -45.20
CA ASP A 261 10.88 -16.39 -43.96
C ASP A 261 10.15 -15.78 -42.74
N GLY A 262 9.04 -15.08 -42.98
CA GLY A 262 8.25 -14.45 -41.93
C GLY A 262 8.82 -13.14 -41.41
N ARG A 263 9.76 -12.51 -42.13
CA ARG A 263 10.45 -11.27 -41.75
C ARG A 263 9.52 -10.20 -41.19
N VAL A 264 8.34 -10.01 -41.78
CA VAL A 264 7.37 -8.97 -41.37
C VAL A 264 6.90 -9.17 -39.91
N CYS A 265 6.64 -10.42 -39.51
CA CYS A 265 6.26 -10.73 -38.14
C CYS A 265 7.46 -10.62 -37.18
N LEU A 266 8.64 -11.09 -37.60
CA LEU A 266 9.88 -10.94 -36.82
C LEU A 266 10.24 -9.47 -36.57
N GLN A 267 10.07 -8.61 -37.58
CA GLN A 267 10.24 -7.16 -37.44
C GLN A 267 9.25 -6.54 -36.45
N SER A 268 8.03 -7.06 -36.38
CA SER A 268 7.03 -6.62 -35.40
C SER A 268 7.44 -6.99 -33.97
N PHE A 269 7.96 -8.21 -33.75
CA PHE A 269 8.51 -8.61 -32.45
C PHE A 269 9.72 -7.76 -32.04
N TYR A 270 10.63 -7.50 -32.98
CA TYR A 270 11.77 -6.61 -32.76
C TYR A 270 11.34 -5.19 -32.37
N TYR A 271 10.28 -4.66 -32.99
CA TYR A 271 9.73 -3.36 -32.63
C TYR A 271 9.12 -3.34 -31.22
N ILE A 272 8.37 -4.38 -30.85
CA ILE A 272 7.84 -4.55 -29.48
C ILE A 272 9.01 -4.58 -28.48
N MET A 273 10.04 -5.37 -28.75
CA MET A 273 11.24 -5.44 -27.92
C MET A 273 11.89 -4.06 -27.72
N LEU A 274 12.07 -3.28 -28.79
CA LEU A 274 12.63 -1.94 -28.68
C LEU A 274 11.78 -1.01 -27.81
N ASN A 275 10.45 -1.10 -27.90
CA ASN A 275 9.56 -0.28 -27.06
C ASN A 275 9.63 -0.70 -25.59
N LEU A 276 9.68 -2.00 -25.29
CA LEU A 276 9.86 -2.48 -23.92
C LEU A 276 11.20 -2.04 -23.34
N LEU A 277 12.30 -2.18 -24.09
CA LEU A 277 13.62 -1.74 -23.65
C LEU A 277 13.70 -0.23 -23.39
N ARG A 278 12.91 0.58 -24.10
CA ARG A 278 12.78 2.03 -23.82
C ARG A 278 11.96 2.34 -22.58
N ALA A 279 11.05 1.45 -22.18
CA ALA A 279 10.25 1.57 -20.97
C ALA A 279 11.00 1.06 -19.72
N ILE A 280 11.93 0.11 -19.89
CA ILE A 280 12.81 -0.39 -18.82
C ILE A 280 13.70 0.76 -18.33
N GLY A 281 13.48 1.19 -17.09
CA GLY A 281 14.15 2.35 -16.46
C GLY A 281 13.23 3.48 -16.02
N GLY A 282 11.91 3.33 -16.19
CA GLY A 282 10.90 4.15 -15.49
C GLY A 282 10.79 5.62 -15.92
N LEU A 283 11.55 6.05 -16.93
CA LEU A 283 11.59 7.46 -17.38
C LEU A 283 10.27 7.95 -17.96
N THR A 284 9.40 7.07 -18.44
CA THR A 284 8.23 7.46 -19.25
C THR A 284 6.88 7.35 -18.54
N HIS A 285 6.75 6.57 -17.45
CA HIS A 285 5.44 6.27 -16.86
C HIS A 285 5.42 6.17 -15.32
N GLY A 286 6.50 6.54 -14.62
CA GLY A 286 6.55 6.49 -13.15
C GLY A 286 6.51 5.07 -12.54
N ARG A 287 6.62 4.04 -13.39
CA ARG A 287 6.67 2.62 -13.06
C ARG A 287 8.03 2.08 -13.51
N ASP A 288 9.04 2.23 -12.66
CA ASP A 288 10.37 1.69 -12.92
C ASP A 288 10.35 0.17 -12.68
N ALA A 289 11.14 -0.60 -13.42
CA ALA A 289 11.32 -2.03 -13.16
C ALA A 289 10.01 -2.82 -12.92
N ASP A 290 8.94 -2.55 -13.69
CA ASP A 290 7.61 -3.16 -13.54
C ASP A 290 7.34 -4.21 -14.64
N PRO A 291 7.54 -5.51 -14.37
CA PRO A 291 7.24 -6.56 -15.33
C PRO A 291 5.77 -6.68 -15.72
N LEU A 292 4.82 -6.58 -14.78
CA LEU A 292 3.40 -6.78 -15.09
C LEU A 292 2.89 -5.71 -16.04
N TYR A 293 3.28 -4.46 -15.80
CA TYR A 293 2.97 -3.37 -16.72
C TYR A 293 3.67 -3.55 -18.06
N SER A 294 4.97 -3.87 -18.05
CA SER A 294 5.75 -4.05 -19.29
C SER A 294 5.16 -5.14 -20.18
N ILE A 295 4.76 -6.28 -19.61
CA ILE A 295 4.11 -7.36 -20.36
C ILE A 295 2.72 -6.92 -20.85
N SER A 296 1.96 -6.17 -20.06
CA SER A 296 0.67 -5.62 -20.49
C SER A 296 0.80 -4.69 -21.70
N GLN A 297 1.90 -3.93 -21.81
CA GLN A 297 2.18 -3.10 -22.97
C GLN A 297 2.36 -3.93 -24.25
N ILE A 298 2.80 -5.19 -24.16
CA ILE A 298 2.87 -6.08 -25.32
C ILE A 298 1.47 -6.34 -25.88
N ILE A 299 0.52 -6.62 -24.98
CA ILE A 299 -0.88 -6.87 -25.34
C ILE A 299 -1.45 -5.62 -26.00
N ASP A 300 -1.26 -4.43 -25.40
CA ASP A 300 -1.71 -3.15 -25.98
C ASP A 300 -1.09 -2.92 -27.37
N MET A 301 0.22 -3.17 -27.50
CA MET A 301 0.95 -2.99 -28.75
C MET A 301 0.46 -3.90 -29.89
N VAL A 302 0.01 -5.11 -29.59
CA VAL A 302 -0.52 -6.01 -30.63
C VAL A 302 -2.00 -5.77 -30.92
N THR A 303 -2.75 -5.15 -30.01
CA THR A 303 -4.18 -4.86 -30.19
C THR A 303 -4.45 -3.54 -30.89
N ARG A 304 -3.63 -2.52 -30.65
CA ARG A 304 -3.82 -1.18 -31.22
C ARG A 304 -3.45 -1.10 -32.70
N THR A 305 -4.05 -0.12 -33.38
CA THR A 305 -3.86 0.14 -34.81
C THR A 305 -3.28 1.53 -35.10
N ASP A 306 -2.97 2.30 -34.05
CA ASP A 306 -2.72 3.74 -34.07
C ASP A 306 -1.31 4.16 -33.59
N PHE A 307 -0.27 3.35 -33.82
CA PHE A 307 1.08 3.69 -33.36
C PHE A 307 1.69 4.83 -34.16
N TYR A 308 2.47 5.70 -33.52
CA TYR A 308 3.23 6.74 -34.21
C TYR A 308 4.72 6.33 -34.25
N ASP A 309 5.27 6.12 -35.44
CA ASP A 309 6.70 5.76 -35.61
C ASP A 309 7.64 6.97 -35.66
N GLY A 310 7.11 8.18 -35.43
CA GLY A 310 7.81 9.44 -35.62
C GLY A 310 7.42 10.19 -36.91
N VAL A 311 6.80 9.49 -37.87
CA VAL A 311 6.48 10.01 -39.21
C VAL A 311 5.02 9.74 -39.62
N THR A 312 4.48 8.55 -39.33
CA THR A 312 3.11 8.14 -39.71
C THR A 312 2.42 7.29 -38.65
N LEU A 313 1.09 7.26 -38.70
CA LEU A 313 0.29 6.27 -38.00
C LEU A 313 0.50 4.90 -38.66
N CYS A 314 1.02 3.95 -37.90
CA CYS A 314 1.43 2.63 -38.34
C CYS A 314 0.78 1.58 -37.43
N SER A 315 0.33 0.46 -38.01
CA SER A 315 -0.03 -0.74 -37.24
C SER A 315 1.10 -1.75 -37.32
N LEU A 316 1.29 -2.57 -36.27
CA LEU A 316 2.17 -3.73 -36.38
C LEU A 316 1.69 -4.62 -37.54
N LYS A 317 2.62 -5.02 -38.41
CA LYS A 317 2.30 -5.89 -39.57
C LYS A 317 2.34 -7.38 -39.20
N ILE A 318 2.04 -7.66 -37.94
CA ILE A 318 2.01 -9.01 -37.39
C ILE A 318 0.77 -9.76 -37.91
N CYS A 319 0.94 -11.02 -38.30
CA CYS A 319 -0.19 -11.84 -38.72
C CYS A 319 -1.03 -12.30 -37.52
N ALA A 320 -2.31 -12.66 -37.75
CA ALA A 320 -3.23 -13.06 -36.70
C ALA A 320 -2.72 -14.22 -35.83
N THR A 321 -2.07 -15.23 -36.43
CA THR A 321 -1.51 -16.39 -35.71
C THR A 321 -0.39 -15.97 -34.75
N CYS A 322 0.62 -15.25 -35.26
CA CYS A 322 1.74 -14.77 -34.44
C CYS A 322 1.29 -13.82 -33.34
N LYS A 323 0.28 -12.98 -33.64
CA LYS A 323 -0.36 -12.11 -32.64
C LYS A 323 -1.01 -12.94 -31.54
N GLY A 324 -1.85 -13.91 -31.88
CA GLY A 324 -2.55 -14.75 -30.91
C GLY A 324 -1.59 -15.51 -29.99
N GLU A 325 -0.55 -16.14 -30.58
CA GLU A 325 0.45 -16.87 -29.78
C GLU A 325 1.25 -15.95 -28.84
N LEU A 326 1.59 -14.73 -29.27
CA LEU A 326 2.30 -13.78 -28.41
C LEU A 326 1.37 -13.25 -27.30
N THR A 327 0.11 -12.95 -27.60
CA THR A 327 -0.88 -12.53 -26.59
C THR A 327 -1.04 -13.60 -25.52
N THR A 328 -1.24 -14.86 -25.90
CA THR A 328 -1.33 -15.97 -24.95
C THR A 328 -0.05 -16.14 -24.14
N SER A 329 1.13 -16.00 -24.75
CA SER A 329 2.39 -16.06 -24.02
C SER A 329 2.52 -14.91 -23.01
N ALA A 330 2.09 -13.70 -23.37
CA ALA A 330 2.12 -12.55 -22.47
C ALA A 330 1.14 -12.72 -21.31
N GLU A 331 -0.09 -13.18 -21.56
CA GLU A 331 -1.09 -13.45 -20.53
C GLU A 331 -0.60 -14.49 -19.53
N ASN A 332 -0.05 -15.61 -20.02
CA ASN A 332 0.53 -16.65 -19.16
C ASN A 332 1.72 -16.12 -18.35
N GLU A 333 2.58 -15.29 -18.95
CA GLU A 333 3.72 -14.71 -18.24
C GLU A 333 3.27 -13.81 -17.08
N ARG A 334 2.18 -13.04 -17.24
CA ARG A 334 1.66 -12.20 -16.14
C ARG A 334 1.24 -13.04 -14.93
N ILE A 335 0.63 -14.19 -15.18
CA ILE A 335 0.25 -15.15 -14.13
C ILE A 335 1.51 -15.69 -13.45
N GLU A 336 2.50 -16.15 -14.23
CA GLU A 336 3.76 -16.66 -13.69
C GLU A 336 4.51 -15.60 -12.87
N ILE A 337 4.57 -14.36 -13.36
CA ILE A 337 5.16 -13.23 -12.64
C ILE A 337 4.49 -13.07 -11.28
N TRP A 338 3.15 -13.04 -11.23
CA TRP A 338 2.41 -12.85 -9.98
C TRP A 338 2.73 -13.96 -8.97
N GLU A 339 2.77 -15.21 -9.42
CA GLU A 339 3.11 -16.36 -8.59
C GLU A 339 4.54 -16.32 -8.06
N ARG A 340 5.50 -15.74 -8.80
CA ARG A 340 6.91 -15.61 -8.40
C ARG A 340 7.23 -14.42 -7.51
N ILE A 341 6.34 -13.42 -7.40
CA ILE A 341 6.56 -12.22 -6.56
C ILE A 341 6.98 -12.59 -5.13
N PRO A 342 6.28 -13.49 -4.40
CA PRO A 342 6.71 -13.89 -3.06
C PRO A 342 8.17 -14.39 -2.99
N ASP A 343 8.60 -15.17 -3.98
CA ASP A 343 9.95 -15.75 -4.06
C ASP A 343 11.01 -14.68 -4.27
N TRP A 344 10.72 -13.72 -5.14
CA TRP A 344 11.62 -12.59 -5.42
C TRP A 344 11.97 -11.81 -4.16
N PHE A 345 11.03 -11.70 -3.22
CA PHE A 345 11.21 -11.01 -1.94
C PHE A 345 11.51 -11.98 -0.78
N GLY A 346 11.72 -13.27 -1.04
CA GLY A 346 12.04 -14.27 -0.01
C GLY A 346 10.96 -14.47 1.05
N LEU A 347 9.69 -14.25 0.69
CA LEU A 347 8.55 -14.26 1.62
C LEU A 347 7.96 -15.67 1.87
N GLU A 348 8.32 -16.68 1.07
CA GLU A 348 7.81 -18.06 1.19
C GLU A 348 8.01 -18.71 2.58
N LYS A 349 8.99 -18.22 3.37
CA LYS A 349 9.28 -18.75 4.70
C LYS A 349 8.37 -18.21 5.81
N ARG A 350 7.57 -17.18 5.54
CA ARG A 350 6.59 -16.65 6.48
C ARG A 350 5.28 -17.37 6.22
N LYS A 351 5.00 -18.41 7.00
CA LYS A 351 3.73 -19.14 6.91
C LYS A 351 2.59 -18.15 7.03
N PHE A 352 1.80 -17.99 5.96
CA PHE A 352 0.57 -17.23 5.98
C PHE A 352 -0.36 -17.83 7.03
N ILE A 353 -0.44 -17.21 8.21
CA ILE A 353 -1.52 -17.50 9.15
C ILE A 353 -2.73 -16.80 8.54
N GLU A 354 -3.61 -17.58 7.91
CA GLU A 354 -4.96 -17.13 7.56
C GLU A 354 -5.62 -16.62 8.84
N THR A 355 -5.57 -15.32 9.06
CA THR A 355 -6.29 -14.66 10.14
C THR A 355 -7.37 -13.83 9.48
N ILE A 356 -8.52 -14.47 9.24
CA ILE A 356 -9.77 -13.83 8.80
C ILE A 356 -10.35 -12.99 9.94
#